data_AF-A0A920H301-F1
#
_entry.id   AF-A0A920H301-F1
#
_cell.length_a   1.000
_cell.length_b   1.000
_cell.length_c   1.000
_cell.angle_alpha   90.00
_cell.angle_beta   90.00
_cell.angle_gamma   90.00
#
_symmetry.space_group_name_H-M   'P 1'
#
loop_
_entity.id
_entity.type
_entity.pdbx_description
1 polymer ?
#
loop_
_entity_poly.entity_id
_entity_poly.type
_entity_poly.pdbx_seq_one_letter_code
_entity_poly.pdbx_strand_id
1 'polypeptide(L)' 'MPSRFEKFSERARKVLAIAQEEAQRFNHSYIGTEHILLGISREPEGIASRVLEVLGIDGKRIRTAVEFIVSQDEKP' A
#
# COMPACT_ATOMS: atom_id res chain seq x y z
N MET A 1 24.34 8.51 -8.54
CA MET A 1 23.69 8.29 -7.23
C MET A 1 22.83 7.05 -7.39
N PRO A 2 23.10 5.96 -6.66
CA PRO A 2 22.23 4.79 -6.70
C PRO A 2 20.81 5.22 -6.32
N SER A 3 19.80 4.74 -7.05
CA SER A 3 18.40 5.03 -6.71
C SER A 3 18.13 4.57 -5.27
N ARG A 4 17.37 5.36 -4.48
CA ARG A 4 17.02 5.07 -3.07
C ARG A 4 16.46 3.64 -2.88
N PHE A 5 15.99 3.01 -3.96
CA PHE A 5 15.39 1.69 -3.96
C PHE A 5 16.14 0.62 -4.76
N GLU A 6 17.41 0.82 -5.11
CA GLU A 6 18.20 -0.16 -5.88
C GLU A 6 18.33 -1.53 -5.21
N LYS A 7 18.24 -1.59 -3.87
CA LYS A 7 18.28 -2.84 -3.10
C LYS A 7 16.96 -3.61 -3.09
N PHE A 8 15.88 -3.03 -3.60
CA PHE A 8 14.56 -3.67 -3.62
C PHE A 8 14.33 -4.38 -4.96
N SER A 9 13.59 -5.49 -4.89
CA SER A 9 13.06 -6.13 -6.09
C SER A 9 12.22 -5.12 -6.89
N GLU A 10 12.09 -5.36 -8.19
CA GLU A 10 11.24 -4.53 -9.07
C GLU A 10 9.80 -4.42 -8.55
N ARG A 11 9.24 -5.54 -8.07
CA ARG A 11 7.91 -5.57 -7.46
C ARG A 11 7.82 -4.74 -6.19
N ALA A 12 8.83 -4.81 -5.31
CA ALA A 12 8.86 -3.99 -4.11
C ALA A 12 8.99 -2.49 -4.44
N ARG A 13 9.74 -2.12 -5.48
CA ARG A 13 9.78 -0.74 -6.00
C ARG A 13 8.42 -0.27 -6.49
N LYS A 14 7.67 -1.13 -7.20
CA LYS A 14 6.32 -0.84 -7.66
C LYS A 14 5.33 -0.66 -6.49
N VAL A 15 5.39 -1.52 -5.48
CA VAL A 15 4.60 -1.38 -4.24
C VAL A 15 4.85 -0.02 -3.57
N LEU A 16 6.11 0.40 -3.46
CA LEU A 16 6.47 1.69 -2.85
C LEU A 16 5.99 2.88 -3.69
N ALA A 17 6.03 2.78 -5.02
CA ALA A 17 5.48 3.81 -5.91
C ALA A 17 3.96 3.94 -5.72
N ILE A 18 3.23 2.82 -5.67
CA ILE A 18 1.79 2.83 -5.43
C ILE A 18 1.47 3.36 -4.02
N ALA A 19 2.24 2.98 -3.00
CA ALA A 19 2.06 3.51 -1.65
C ALA A 19 2.24 5.04 -1.60
N GLN A 20 3.18 5.59 -2.38
CA GLN A 20 3.35 7.03 -2.51
C GLN A 20 2.14 7.70 -3.17
N GLU A 21 1.56 7.08 -4.20
CA GLU A 21 0.33 7.56 -4.84
C GLU A 21 -0.87 7.56 -3.87
N GLU A 22 -1.04 6.51 -3.06
CA GLU A 22 -2.12 6.45 -2.08
C GLU A 22 -1.94 7.50 -0.97
N ALA A 23 -0.71 7.73 -0.49
CA ALA A 23 -0.45 8.79 0.49
C ALA A 23 -0.83 10.18 -0.05
N GLN A 24 -0.53 10.45 -1.33
CA GLN A 24 -0.95 11.69 -1.98
C GLN A 24 -2.48 11.77 -2.12
N ARG A 25 -3.14 10.66 -2.43
CA ARG A 25 -4.59 10.58 -2.57
C ARG A 25 -5.33 10.85 -1.25
N PHE A 26 -4.74 10.46 -0.12
CA PHE A 26 -5.24 10.77 1.23
C PHE A 26 -4.65 12.07 1.79
N ASN A 27 -3.95 12.87 0.99
CA ASN A 27 -3.33 14.14 1.41
C ASN A 27 -2.40 13.99 2.64
N HIS A 28 -1.79 12.82 2.80
CA HIS A 28 -0.82 12.52 3.86
C HIS A 28 0.58 12.92 3.44
N SER A 29 1.32 13.58 4.35
CA SER A 29 2.70 14.06 4.10
C SER A 29 3.77 12.96 4.20
N TYR A 30 3.37 11.75 4.61
CA TYR A 30 4.26 10.60 4.79
C TYR A 30 3.59 9.30 4.34
N ILE A 31 4.41 8.30 4.01
CA ILE A 31 3.93 6.95 3.68
C ILE A 31 3.78 6.15 4.98
N GLY A 32 2.56 6.10 5.51
CA GLY A 32 2.16 5.18 6.58
C GLY A 32 2.05 3.71 6.13
N THR A 33 1.92 2.81 7.09
CA THR A 33 1.81 1.36 6.86
C THR A 33 0.59 0.96 6.04
N GLU A 34 -0.49 1.72 6.15
CA GLU A 34 -1.75 1.58 5.43
C GLU A 34 -1.57 1.80 3.92
N HIS A 35 -0.74 2.76 3.51
CA HIS A 35 -0.42 2.98 2.11
C HIS A 35 0.44 1.85 1.53
N ILE A 36 1.37 1.32 2.34
CA ILE A 36 2.18 0.16 1.96
C ILE A 36 1.26 -1.06 1.75
N LEU A 37 0.30 -1.28 2.65
CA LEU A 37 -0.67 -2.37 2.52
C LEU A 37 -1.53 -2.23 1.25
N LEU A 38 -1.99 -1.00 0.93
CA LEU A 38 -2.68 -0.73 -0.34
C LEU A 38 -1.77 -0.98 -1.55
N GLY A 39 -0.49 -0.58 -1.46
CA GLY A 39 0.50 -0.86 -2.51
C GLY A 39 0.71 -2.35 -2.74
N ILE A 40 0.80 -3.15 -1.67
CA ILE A 40 0.89 -4.62 -1.75
C ILE A 40 -0.37 -5.19 -2.42
N SER A 41 -1.54 -4.74 -1.99
CA SER A 41 -2.82 -5.20 -2.54
C SER A 41 -3.01 -4.86 -4.03
N ARG A 42 -2.32 -3.84 -4.54
CA ARG A 42 -2.37 -3.42 -5.96
C ARG A 42 -1.25 -4.03 -6.80
N GLU A 43 -0.44 -4.93 -6.22
CA GLU A 43 0.57 -5.73 -6.91
C GLU A 43 0.23 -7.24 -6.82
N PRO A 44 -0.73 -7.73 -7.62
CA PRO A 44 -1.30 -9.09 -7.47
C PRO A 44 -0.29 -10.21 -7.73
N GLU A 45 0.76 -9.95 -8.52
CA GLU A 45 1.83 -10.92 -8.77
C GLU A 45 2.80 -11.06 -7.58
N GLY A 46 2.73 -10.15 -6.61
CA GLY A 46 3.55 -10.16 -5.41
C GLY A 46 3.24 -11.36 -4.52
N ILE A 47 4.29 -11.91 -3.87
CA ILE A 47 4.12 -12.97 -2.87
C ILE A 47 3.24 -12.47 -1.72
N ALA A 48 3.42 -11.21 -1.28
CA ALA A 48 2.63 -10.62 -0.21
C ALA A 48 1.13 -10.51 -0.55
N SER A 49 0.77 -10.13 -1.78
CA SER A 49 -0.64 -10.11 -2.23
C SER A 49 -1.26 -11.51 -2.19
N ARG A 50 -0.53 -12.52 -2.69
CA ARG A 50 -0.96 -13.91 -2.63
C ARG A 50 -1.14 -14.44 -1.21
N VAL A 51 -0.27 -14.05 -0.28
CA VAL A 51 -0.42 -14.43 1.15
C VAL A 51 -1.71 -13.83 1.72
N LEU A 52 -2.03 -12.58 1.40
CA LEU A 52 -3.29 -11.95 1.84
C LEU A 52 -4.51 -12.69 1.26
N GLU A 53 -4.47 -13.05 -0.02
CA GLU A 53 -5.53 -13.85 -0.67
C GLU A 53 -5.73 -15.22 -0.01
N VAL A 54 -4.64 -15.93 0.31
CA VAL A 54 -4.67 -17.22 1.03
C VAL A 54 -5.30 -17.08 2.42
N LEU A 55 -5.11 -15.93 3.07
CA LEU A 55 -5.75 -15.59 4.34
C LEU A 55 -7.22 -15.13 4.19
N GLY A 56 -7.78 -15.14 2.98
CA GLY A 56 -9.13 -14.68 2.70
C GLY A 56 -9.30 -13.15 2.73
N ILE A 57 -8.19 -12.42 2.60
CA ILE A 57 -8.14 -10.97 2.59
C ILE A 57 -7.92 -10.52 1.15
N ASP A 58 -9.00 -10.16 0.47
CA ASP A 58 -8.92 -9.59 -0.87
C ASP A 58 -8.63 -8.08 -0.83
N GLY A 59 -8.21 -7.54 -1.98
CA GLY A 59 -7.85 -6.12 -2.08
C GLY A 59 -9.01 -5.15 -1.87
N LYS A 60 -10.26 -5.58 -2.12
CA LYS A 60 -11.44 -4.75 -1.87
C LYS A 60 -11.66 -4.59 -0.37
N ARG A 61 -11.54 -5.67 0.41
CA ARG A 61 -11.64 -5.65 1.88
C ARG A 61 -10.55 -4.77 2.49
N ILE A 62 -9.31 -4.87 1.98
CA ILE A 62 -8.20 -4.00 2.41
C ILE A 62 -8.55 -2.53 2.15
N ARG A 63 -8.95 -2.19 0.92
CA ARG A 63 -9.28 -0.81 0.54
C ARG A 63 -10.39 -0.24 1.40
N THR A 64 -11.48 -0.97 1.61
CA THR A 64 -12.59 -0.52 2.45
C THR A 64 -12.16 -0.32 3.91
N ALA A 65 -11.34 -1.22 4.46
CA ALA A 65 -10.85 -1.08 5.83
C ALA A 65 -9.92 0.14 5.99
N VAL A 66 -9.00 0.36 5.06
CA VAL A 66 -8.09 1.51 5.09
C VAL A 66 -8.87 2.82 4.92
N GLU A 67 -9.78 2.90 3.95
CA GLU A 67 -10.63 4.10 3.75
C GLU A 67 -11.46 4.41 5.01
N PHE A 68 -11.95 3.38 5.71
CA PHE A 68 -12.64 3.57 6.98
C PHE A 68 -11.72 4.14 8.07
N ILE A 69 -10.51 3.61 8.23
CA ILE A 69 -9.55 4.06 9.26
C ILE A 69 -9.09 5.49 8.97
N VAL A 70 -8.66 5.78 7.74
CA VAL A 70 -8.18 7.12 7.35
C VAL A 70 -9.27 8.17 7.55
N SER A 71 -10.54 7.84 7.26
CA SER A 71 -11.67 8.75 7.51
C SER A 71 -11.90 9.09 8.99
N GLN A 72 -11.38 8.28 9.93
CA GLN A 72 -11.44 8.60 11.36
C GLN A 72 -10.26 9.48 11.80
N ASP A 73 -9.08 9.30 11.20
CA ASP A 73 -7.87 10.08 11.52
C ASP A 73 -7.95 11.52 11.00
N GLU A 74 -8.74 11.78 9.95
CA GLU A 74 -9.00 13.13 9.41
C GLU A 74 -10.07 13.94 10.18
N LYS A 75 -10.66 13.40 11.26
CA LYS A 75 -11.61 14.17 12.07
C LYS A 75 -10.86 15.19 12.95
N PRO A 76 -11.24 16.49 12.90
CA PRO A 76 -10.63 17.51 13.72
C PRO A 76 -10.92 17.34 15.22
#